data_AF-A0A7M1ATM2-F1
#
_entry.id   AF-A0A7M1ATM2-F1
#
_cell.length_a   1.000
_cell.length_b   1.000
_cell.length_c   1.000
_cell.angle_alpha   90.00
_cell.angle_beta   90.00
_cell.angle_gamma   90.00
#
_symmetry.space_group_name_H-M   'P 1'
#
loop_
_entity.id
_entity.type
_entity.pdbx_description
1 polymer ?
#
loop_
_entity_poly.entity_id
_entity_poly.type
_entity_poly.pdbx_seq_one_letter_code
_entity_poly.pdbx_strand_id
1 'polypeptide(L)'
;MNECLHNICQSFEETTDFLTDKSETKAKIVTKAFYDFLECFSSLKEEKLEFPKEFQNDVRNYLKGNLGLLKKFEDVEMRYLMLSDFYDFCRLTKRYKKEQ
;
A
#
# COMPACT_ATOMS: atom_id res chain seq x y z
N MET A 1 2.30 -11.70 9.61
CA MET A 1 2.17 -10.34 9.04
C MET A 1 1.48 -9.50 10.09
N ASN A 2 1.99 -8.30 10.39
CA ASN A 2 1.34 -7.37 11.31
C ASN A 2 -0.14 -7.15 10.95
N GLU A 3 -1.01 -7.04 11.96
CA GLU A 3 -2.46 -6.88 11.80
C GLU A 3 -2.82 -5.64 10.96
N CYS A 4 -2.08 -4.54 11.10
CA CYS A 4 -2.34 -3.34 10.29
C CYS A 4 -2.13 -3.60 8.79
N LEU A 5 -1.08 -4.35 8.40
CA LEU A 5 -0.83 -4.75 7.01
C LEU A 5 -1.92 -5.70 6.49
N HIS A 6 -2.45 -6.57 7.34
CA HIS A 6 -3.54 -7.47 6.98
C HIS A 6 -4.83 -6.70 6.67
N ASN A 7 -5.17 -5.73 7.50
CA ASN A 7 -6.36 -4.90 7.32
C ASN A 7 -6.28 -4.02 6.07
N ILE A 8 -5.07 -3.55 5.71
CA ILE A 8 -4.82 -2.85 4.45
C ILE A 8 -5.05 -3.79 3.27
N CYS A 9 -4.51 -5.01 3.29
CA CYS A 9 -4.73 -5.99 2.22
C CYS A 9 -6.23 -6.30 2.05
N GLN A 10 -6.97 -6.49 3.15
CA GLN A 10 -8.42 -6.71 3.10
C GLN A 10 -9.16 -5.51 2.50
N SER A 11 -8.85 -4.30 2.96
CA SER A 11 -9.47 -3.07 2.44
C SER A 11 -9.15 -2.85 0.96
N PHE A 12 -7.96 -3.25 0.52
CA PHE A 12 -7.55 -3.14 -0.88
C PHE A 12 -8.33 -4.09 -1.80
N GLU A 13 -8.81 -5.24 -1.31
CA GLU A 13 -9.57 -6.19 -2.13
C GLU A 13 -10.83 -5.57 -2.75
N GLU A 14 -11.48 -4.65 -2.02
CA GLU A 14 -12.66 -3.90 -2.46
C GLU A 14 -12.37 -2.92 -3.62
N THR A 15 -11.09 -2.69 -3.90
CA THR A 15 -10.61 -1.75 -4.92
C THR A 15 -9.85 -2.45 -6.04
N THR A 16 -9.82 -3.78 -6.09
CA THR A 16 -9.03 -4.54 -7.08
C THR A 16 -9.37 -4.22 -8.53
N ASP A 17 -10.58 -3.77 -8.82
CA ASP A 17 -11.07 -3.35 -10.14
C ASP A 17 -10.97 -1.83 -10.38
N PHE A 18 -10.27 -1.09 -9.52
CA PHE A 18 -10.19 0.38 -9.56
C PHE A 18 -9.73 0.94 -10.91
N LEU A 19 -8.79 0.27 -11.59
CA LEU A 19 -8.33 0.73 -12.93
C LEU A 19 -9.42 0.64 -13.99
N THR A 20 -10.42 -0.23 -13.80
CA THR A 20 -11.57 -0.38 -14.69
C THR A 20 -12.79 0.42 -14.23
N ASP A 21 -12.94 0.64 -12.92
CA ASP A 21 -14.00 1.47 -12.32
C ASP A 21 -13.39 2.48 -11.33
N LYS A 22 -13.10 3.68 -11.85
CA LYS A 22 -12.48 4.80 -11.12
C LYS A 22 -13.50 5.58 -10.29
N SER A 23 -14.37 4.90 -9.56
CA SER A 23 -15.37 5.55 -8.73
C SER A 23 -14.74 6.35 -7.57
N GLU A 24 -15.37 7.47 -7.19
CA GLU A 24 -14.89 8.34 -6.12
C GLU A 24 -14.79 7.59 -4.77
N THR A 25 -15.70 6.65 -4.52
CA THR A 25 -15.68 5.79 -3.33
C THR A 25 -14.42 4.94 -3.28
N LYS A 26 -14.04 4.28 -4.37
CA LYS A 26 -12.81 3.48 -4.42
C LYS A 26 -11.56 4.34 -4.32
N ALA A 27 -11.55 5.52 -4.93
CA ALA A 27 -10.47 6.49 -4.77
C ALA A 27 -10.24 6.89 -3.30
N LYS A 28 -11.33 7.04 -2.53
CA LYS A 28 -11.26 7.30 -1.07
C LYS A 28 -10.70 6.10 -0.31
N ILE A 29 -11.12 4.88 -0.64
CA ILE A 29 -10.61 3.64 -0.02
C ILE A 29 -9.11 3.49 -0.31
N VAL A 30 -8.68 3.63 -1.57
CA VAL A 30 -7.26 3.59 -1.97
C VAL A 30 -6.45 4.65 -1.23
N THR A 31 -6.96 5.89 -1.17
CA THR A 31 -6.28 6.98 -0.48
C THR A 31 -6.11 6.67 1.01
N LYS A 32 -7.18 6.21 1.66
CA LYS A 32 -7.13 5.82 3.07
C LYS A 32 -6.14 4.68 3.30
N ALA A 33 -6.24 3.61 2.52
CA ALA A 33 -5.37 2.44 2.60
C ALA A 33 -3.89 2.82 2.40
N PHE A 34 -3.60 3.79 1.53
CA PHE A 34 -2.24 4.29 1.31
C PHE A 34 -1.67 4.99 2.54
N TYR A 35 -2.43 5.88 3.18
CA TYR A 35 -1.97 6.55 4.40
C TYR A 35 -1.86 5.58 5.59
N ASP A 36 -2.84 4.69 5.75
CA ASP A 36 -2.80 3.62 6.76
C ASP A 36 -1.56 2.73 6.54
N PHE A 37 -1.24 2.43 5.28
CA PHE A 37 -0.04 1.69 4.90
C PHE A 37 1.23 2.43 5.31
N LEU A 38 1.36 3.72 5.04
CA LEU A 38 2.53 4.49 5.42
C LEU A 38 2.72 4.54 6.94
N GLU A 39 1.65 4.74 7.70
CA GLU A 39 1.67 4.75 9.16
C GLU A 39 2.07 3.38 9.71
N CYS A 40 1.39 2.33 9.24
CA CYS A 40 1.70 0.94 9.59
C CYS A 40 3.16 0.61 9.27
N PHE A 41 3.61 0.88 8.05
CA PHE A 41 4.97 0.59 7.58
C PHE A 41 6.03 1.37 8.37
N SER A 42 5.76 2.62 8.76
CA SER A 42 6.66 3.40 9.60
C SER A 42 6.85 2.80 10.99
N SER A 43 5.83 2.11 11.50
CA SER A 43 5.83 1.44 12.80
C SER A 43 6.49 0.05 12.75
N LEU A 44 6.69 -0.53 11.56
CA LEU A 44 7.35 -1.82 11.41
C LEU A 44 8.84 -1.74 11.78
N LYS A 45 9.27 -2.62 12.67
CA LYS A 45 10.67 -2.76 13.08
C LYS A 45 11.43 -3.67 12.12
N GLU A 46 11.47 -4.97 12.39
CA GLU A 46 12.24 -5.95 11.60
C GLU A 46 11.49 -6.43 10.37
N GLU A 47 10.15 -6.51 10.43
CA GLU A 47 9.29 -6.92 9.30
C GLU A 47 9.50 -6.07 8.04
N LYS A 48 9.88 -4.79 8.17
CA LYS A 48 10.16 -3.93 7.02
C LYS A 48 11.34 -4.41 6.18
N LEU A 49 12.30 -5.12 6.79
CA LEU A 49 13.52 -5.59 6.11
C LEU A 49 13.22 -6.70 5.10
N GLU A 50 12.05 -7.32 5.22
CA GLU A 50 11.62 -8.43 4.36
C GLU A 50 10.98 -7.92 3.06
N PHE A 51 10.62 -6.64 2.99
CA PHE A 51 10.12 -6.00 1.76
C PHE A 51 11.27 -5.62 0.82
N PRO A 52 11.02 -5.50 -0.50
CA PRO A 52 12.03 -5.03 -1.45
C PRO A 52 12.65 -3.70 -1.04
N LYS A 53 13.97 -3.53 -1.24
CA LYS A 53 14.69 -2.31 -0.84
C LYS A 53 14.16 -1.06 -1.55
N GLU A 54 13.71 -1.21 -2.80
CA GLU A 54 13.08 -0.12 -3.55
C GLU A 54 11.81 0.36 -2.86
N PHE A 55 10.95 -0.57 -2.45
CA PHE A 55 9.72 -0.28 -1.73
C PHE A 55 9.99 0.40 -0.37
N GLN A 56 10.97 -0.10 0.39
CA GLN A 56 11.42 0.54 1.64
C GLN A 56 11.93 1.97 1.40
N ASN A 57 12.68 2.19 0.32
CA ASN A 57 13.23 3.49 -0.01
C ASN A 57 12.16 4.48 -0.46
N ASP A 58 11.19 4.05 -1.26
CA ASP A 58 10.08 4.88 -1.72
C ASP A 58 9.25 5.39 -0.54
N VAL A 59 8.86 4.49 0.36
CA VAL A 59 8.12 4.87 1.59
C VAL A 59 8.94 5.83 2.45
N ARG A 60 10.22 5.52 2.67
CA ARG A 60 11.12 6.39 3.45
C ARG A 60 11.26 7.77 2.82
N ASN A 61 11.45 7.85 1.51
CA ASN A 61 11.64 9.13 0.81
C ASN A 61 10.35 9.94 0.78
N TYR A 62 9.19 9.28 0.64
CA TYR A 62 7.89 9.93 0.76
C TYR A 62 7.69 10.52 2.17
N LEU A 63 7.93 9.75 3.23
CA LEU A 63 7.80 10.20 4.62
C LEU A 63 8.78 11.32 4.98
N LYS A 64 9.93 11.40 4.30
CA LYS A 64 10.90 12.51 4.42
C LYS A 64 10.46 13.78 3.67
N GLY A 65 9.34 13.76 2.96
CA GLY A 65 8.83 14.89 2.20
C GLY A 65 9.55 15.11 0.86
N ASN A 66 10.04 14.04 0.22
CA ASN A 66 10.60 14.16 -1.12
C ASN A 66 9.52 14.68 -2.09
N LEU A 67 9.70 15.89 -2.62
CA LEU A 67 8.73 16.57 -3.47
C LEU A 67 8.34 15.77 -4.72
N GLY A 68 9.27 15.02 -5.30
CA GLY A 68 8.99 14.18 -6.48
C GLY A 68 8.03 13.05 -6.15
N LEU A 69 8.23 12.38 -5.01
CA LEU A 69 7.33 11.32 -4.55
C LEU A 69 6.00 11.87 -4.02
N LEU A 70 6.03 12.99 -3.28
CA LEU A 70 4.80 13.66 -2.85
C LEU A 70 3.89 13.96 -4.05
N LYS A 71 4.45 14.58 -5.10
CA LYS A 71 3.73 14.88 -6.33
C LYS A 71 3.30 13.61 -7.09
N LYS A 72 4.15 12.58 -7.14
CA LYS A 72 3.79 11.28 -7.75
C LYS A 72 2.56 10.68 -7.07
N PHE A 73 2.52 10.70 -5.74
CA PHE A 73 1.41 10.15 -4.95
C PHE A 73 0.29 11.18 -4.69
N GLU A 74 0.27 12.34 -5.34
CA GLU A 74 -0.97 13.13 -5.46
C GLU A 74 -1.99 12.41 -6.34
N ASP A 75 -1.50 11.65 -7.33
CA ASP A 75 -2.31 10.80 -8.18
C ASP A 75 -2.76 9.54 -7.42
N VAL A 76 -4.07 9.34 -7.37
CA VAL A 76 -4.67 8.19 -6.69
C VAL A 76 -4.37 6.88 -7.42
N GLU A 77 -4.15 6.91 -8.73
CA GLU A 77 -3.73 5.73 -9.50
C GLU A 77 -2.34 5.28 -9.08
N MET A 78 -1.42 6.23 -8.84
CA MET A 78 -0.08 5.90 -8.33
C MET A 78 -0.13 5.29 -6.93
N ARG A 79 -1.05 5.76 -6.07
CA ARG A 79 -1.30 5.12 -4.76
C ARG A 79 -1.82 3.70 -4.93
N TYR A 80 -2.79 3.51 -5.84
CA TYR A 80 -3.35 2.20 -6.14
C TYR A 80 -2.28 1.23 -6.64
N LEU A 81 -1.44 1.63 -7.61
CA LEU A 81 -0.38 0.78 -8.16
C LEU A 81 0.60 0.33 -7.08
N MET A 82 1.01 1.24 -6.20
CA MET A 82 1.92 0.91 -5.10
C MET A 82 1.27 -0.05 -4.08
N LEU A 83 -0.01 0.12 -3.77
CA LEU A 83 -0.76 -0.83 -2.94
C LEU A 83 -0.99 -2.17 -3.65
N SER A 84 -1.15 -2.19 -4.97
CA SER A 84 -1.26 -3.41 -5.78
C SER A 84 0.04 -4.21 -5.71
N ASP A 85 1.19 -3.57 -5.92
CA ASP A 85 2.50 -4.21 -5.82
C ASP A 85 2.72 -4.79 -4.41
N PHE A 86 2.30 -4.05 -3.38
CA PHE A 86 2.33 -4.50 -1.99
C PHE A 86 1.43 -5.71 -1.74
N TYR A 87 0.19 -5.67 -2.22
CA TYR A 87 -0.79 -6.74 -2.07
C TYR A 87 -0.31 -8.02 -2.77
N ASP A 88 0.20 -7.89 -4.00
CA ASP A 88 0.76 -8.99 -4.76
C ASP A 88 2.00 -9.57 -4.09
N PHE A 89 2.90 -8.73 -3.57
CA PHE A 89 4.03 -9.19 -2.76
C PHE A 89 3.57 -10.01 -1.55
N CYS A 90 2.58 -9.51 -0.79
CA CYS A 90 2.03 -10.20 0.37
C CYS A 90 1.38 -11.55 0.00
N ARG A 91 0.71 -11.63 -1.15
CA ARG A 91 0.13 -12.87 -1.68
C ARG A 91 1.21 -13.86 -2.14
N LEU A 92 2.17 -13.41 -2.95
CA LEU A 92 3.24 -14.25 -3.50
C LEU A 92 4.13 -14.83 -2.41
N THR A 93 4.41 -14.05 -1.37
CA THR A 93 5.17 -14.50 -0.19
C THR A 93 4.35 -15.33 0.80
N LYS A 94 3.07 -15.62 0.49
CA LYS A 94 2.10 -16.36 1.34
C LYS A 94 1.91 -15.74 2.73
N ARG A 95 2.24 -14.45 2.90
CA ARG A 95 2.05 -13.69 4.14
C ARG A 95 0.61 -13.26 4.34
N TYR A 96 -0.08 -13.04 3.23
CA TYR A 96 -1.52 -12.85 3.19
C TYR A 96 -2.17 -14.12 2.66
N LYS A 97 -2.95 -14.78 3.52
CA LYS A 97 -3.89 -15.82 3.11
C LYS A 97 -5.26 -15.24 3.26
N LYS A 98 -6.00 -15.13 2.15
CA LYS A 98 -7.42 -14.83 2.19
C LYS A 98 -8.07 -15.93 3.03
N GLU A 99 -8.53 -15.60 4.22
CA GLU A 99 -9.37 -16.51 5.00
C GLU A 99 -10.61 -16.79 4.14
N GLN A 100 -10.85 -18.08 3.88
CA GLN A 100 -11.99 -18.58 3.13
C GLN A 100 -13.26 -18.53 3.97
#